data_AF-A0A1X1QNR5-F1
#
_entry.id   AF-A0A1X1QNR5-F1
#
_cell.length_a   1.000
_cell.length_b   1.000
_cell.length_c   1.000
_cell.angle_alpha   90.00
_cell.angle_beta   90.00
_cell.angle_gamma   90.00
#
_symmetry.space_group_name_H-M   'P 1'
#
loop_
_entity.id
_entity.type
_entity.pdbx_description
1 polymer ?
#
loop_
_entity_poly.entity_id
_entity_poly.type
_entity_poly.pdbx_seq_one_letter_code
_entity_poly.pdbx_strand_id
1 'polypeptide(L)'
;MRKFRNQFQPLAISVTFWWLLVWESLQGLATDKETAQGLTSCLLPVVYWHHKMEQSKKPKAKKKCRKAWEQASIEIKVHPFSESLSISEMERWLTWAENMVRQFHRSSSAVEGRNGCLSQMYHNGRGLSEKRLKALTVIHNYGIKREDGTTAATRLFDIEFPGLFSWLLDEMGELPLPRKGRERVISNPLKLLGVPS
;
A
#
# COMPACT_ATOMS: atom_id res chain seq x y z
N MET A 1 -3.78 -2.82 29.93
CA MET A 1 -4.92 -3.40 29.19
C MET A 1 -6.09 -2.44 28.98
N ARG A 2 -6.53 -1.65 29.99
CA ARG A 2 -7.67 -0.70 29.87
C ARG A 2 -7.53 0.32 28.72
N LYS A 3 -6.37 0.97 28.58
CA LYS A 3 -6.09 1.91 27.47
C LYS A 3 -6.28 1.30 26.07
N PHE A 4 -5.91 0.03 25.87
CA PHE A 4 -6.08 -0.66 24.58
C PHE A 4 -7.55 -1.04 24.32
N ARG A 5 -8.26 -1.53 25.36
CA ARG A 5 -9.69 -1.86 25.24
C ARG A 5 -10.54 -0.62 24.91
N ASN A 6 -10.19 0.54 25.46
CA ASN A 6 -10.86 1.80 25.15
C ASN A 6 -10.74 2.22 23.67
N GLN A 7 -9.79 1.64 22.92
CA GLN A 7 -9.64 1.89 21.49
C GLN A 7 -10.49 0.95 20.62
N PHE A 8 -11.15 -0.06 21.18
CA PHE A 8 -11.94 -1.01 20.40
C PHE A 8 -13.09 -0.34 19.67
N GLN A 9 -13.83 0.53 20.35
CA GLN A 9 -14.97 1.22 19.73
C GLN A 9 -14.54 2.09 18.54
N PRO A 10 -13.53 2.97 18.66
CA PRO A 10 -12.97 3.68 17.50
C PRO A 10 -12.46 2.76 16.38
N LEU A 11 -11.80 1.66 16.72
CA LEU A 11 -11.28 0.72 15.72
C LEU A 11 -12.40 -0.03 14.98
N ALA A 12 -13.49 -0.36 15.67
CA ALA A 12 -14.66 -1.04 15.09
C ALA A 12 -15.40 -0.18 14.06
N ILE A 13 -15.29 1.15 14.14
CA ILE A 13 -15.84 2.07 13.13
C ILE A 13 -15.26 1.78 11.75
N SER A 14 -13.96 1.48 11.64
CA SER A 14 -13.33 1.14 10.36
C SER A 14 -13.93 -0.12 9.72
N VAL A 15 -14.29 -1.11 10.53
CA VAL A 15 -14.97 -2.33 10.07
C VAL A 15 -16.39 -2.01 9.61
N THR A 16 -17.10 -1.16 10.35
CA THR A 16 -18.45 -0.71 10.00
C THR A 16 -18.46 0.02 8.66
N PHE A 17 -17.56 0.99 8.48
CA PHE A 17 -17.44 1.75 7.25
C PHE A 17 -17.08 0.86 6.05
N TRP A 18 -16.19 -0.11 6.25
CA TRP A 18 -15.87 -1.07 5.21
C TRP A 18 -17.08 -1.92 4.81
N TRP A 19 -17.89 -2.38 5.78
CA TRP A 19 -19.13 -3.08 5.46
C TRP A 19 -20.12 -2.19 4.72
N LEU A 20 -20.27 -0.91 5.11
CA LEU A 20 -21.10 0.03 4.36
C LEU A 20 -20.66 0.13 2.90
N LEU A 21 -19.35 0.26 2.64
CA LEU A 21 -18.80 0.25 1.29
C LEU A 21 -19.11 -1.04 0.52
N VAL A 22 -19.00 -2.20 1.16
CA VAL A 22 -19.34 -3.50 0.56
C VAL A 22 -20.82 -3.53 0.15
N TRP A 23 -21.73 -3.09 1.03
CA TRP A 23 -23.16 -3.08 0.76
C TRP A 23 -23.55 -2.08 -0.32
N GLU A 24 -23.02 -0.84 -0.27
CA GLU A 24 -23.21 0.18 -1.31
C GLU A 24 -22.71 -0.32 -2.68
N SER A 25 -21.56 -1.00 -2.71
CA SER A 25 -21.04 -1.59 -3.95
C SER A 25 -21.96 -2.67 -4.52
N LEU A 26 -22.56 -3.51 -3.68
CA LEU A 26 -23.48 -4.57 -4.14
C LEU A 26 -24.81 -3.99 -4.63
N GLN A 27 -25.32 -2.95 -3.97
CA GLN A 27 -26.51 -2.20 -4.40
C GLN A 27 -26.27 -1.53 -5.76
N GLY A 28 -25.12 -0.88 -5.96
CA GLY A 28 -24.76 -0.25 -7.22
C GLY A 28 -24.62 -1.24 -8.40
N LEU A 29 -24.38 -2.53 -8.11
CA LEU A 29 -24.32 -3.60 -9.11
C LEU A 29 -25.67 -4.29 -9.34
N ALA A 30 -26.76 -3.80 -8.73
CA ALA A 30 -28.12 -4.37 -8.82
C ALA A 30 -28.17 -5.87 -8.51
N THR A 31 -27.42 -6.30 -7.48
CA THR A 31 -27.33 -7.71 -7.06
C THR A 31 -28.61 -8.12 -6.32
N ASP A 32 -29.13 -9.31 -6.59
CA ASP A 32 -30.23 -9.88 -5.81
C ASP A 32 -29.77 -10.24 -4.38
N LYS A 33 -30.74 -10.42 -3.47
CA LYS A 33 -30.46 -10.62 -2.05
C LYS A 33 -29.71 -11.93 -1.77
N GLU A 34 -30.00 -12.99 -2.52
CA GLU A 34 -29.41 -14.32 -2.31
C GLU A 34 -27.95 -14.31 -2.77
N THR A 35 -27.67 -13.73 -3.93
CA THR A 35 -26.32 -13.53 -4.44
C THR A 35 -25.51 -12.62 -3.51
N ALA A 36 -26.07 -11.48 -3.07
CA ALA A 36 -25.38 -10.58 -2.14
C ALA A 36 -25.03 -11.26 -0.81
N GLN A 37 -25.92 -12.10 -0.30
CA GLN A 37 -25.66 -12.89 0.90
C GLN A 37 -24.54 -13.91 0.65
N GLY A 38 -24.61 -14.72 -0.41
CA GLY A 38 -23.55 -15.69 -0.74
C GLY A 38 -22.18 -15.03 -0.98
N LEU A 39 -22.15 -13.86 -1.61
CA LEU A 39 -20.91 -13.10 -1.81
C LEU A 39 -20.28 -12.68 -0.48
N THR A 40 -21.09 -12.17 0.46
CA THR A 40 -20.58 -11.63 1.72
C THR A 40 -20.31 -12.70 2.77
N SER A 41 -21.07 -13.79 2.80
CA SER A 41 -20.90 -14.88 3.76
C SER A 41 -19.94 -15.98 3.30
N CYS A 42 -19.74 -16.16 1.98
CA CYS A 42 -18.92 -17.27 1.46
C CYS A 42 -17.70 -16.77 0.68
N LEU A 43 -17.89 -15.97 -0.38
CA LEU A 43 -16.77 -15.58 -1.25
C LEU A 43 -15.80 -14.61 -0.58
N LEU A 44 -16.32 -13.54 0.03
CA LEU A 44 -15.53 -12.47 0.61
C LEU A 44 -14.61 -12.96 1.75
N PRO A 45 -15.04 -13.87 2.66
CA PRO A 45 -14.16 -14.48 3.65
C PRO A 45 -12.99 -15.26 3.04
N VAL A 46 -13.21 -16.05 1.97
CA VAL A 46 -12.16 -16.81 1.29
C VAL A 46 -11.08 -15.87 0.77
N VAL A 47 -11.49 -14.86 0.02
CA VAL A 47 -10.57 -13.88 -0.57
C VAL A 47 -9.86 -13.07 0.51
N TYR A 48 -10.57 -12.69 1.58
CA TYR A 48 -9.98 -11.97 2.71
C TYR A 48 -8.86 -12.76 3.39
N TRP A 49 -9.12 -14.02 3.76
CA TRP A 49 -8.13 -14.83 4.46
C TRP A 49 -6.93 -15.18 3.58
N HIS A 50 -7.15 -15.47 2.30
CA HIS A 50 -6.08 -15.65 1.33
C HIS A 50 -5.21 -14.40 1.22
N HIS A 51 -5.82 -13.22 1.08
CA HIS A 51 -5.09 -11.96 1.00
C HIS A 51 -4.28 -11.66 2.26
N LYS A 52 -4.83 -11.93 3.46
CA LYS A 52 -4.08 -11.76 4.72
C LYS A 52 -2.96 -12.78 4.89
N MET A 53 -3.14 -14.00 4.40
CA MET A 53 -2.08 -15.01 4.38
C MET A 53 -0.88 -14.55 3.54
N GLU A 54 -1.14 -14.01 2.35
CA GLU A 54 -0.10 -13.54 1.43
C GLU A 54 0.64 -12.29 1.94
N GLN A 55 -0.07 -11.36 2.59
CA GLN A 55 0.56 -10.18 3.19
C GLN A 55 1.41 -10.50 4.44
N SER A 56 1.12 -11.59 5.14
CA SER A 56 1.75 -11.87 6.44
C SER A 56 3.17 -12.42 6.29
N LYS A 57 4.16 -11.63 6.72
CA LYS A 57 5.57 -12.07 6.83
C LYS A 57 5.85 -12.96 8.05
N LYS A 58 4.93 -13.04 9.03
CA LYS A 58 5.13 -13.80 10.29
C LYS A 58 4.62 -15.24 10.16
N PRO A 59 5.44 -16.28 10.39
CA PRO A 59 5.03 -17.68 10.20
C PRO A 59 3.80 -18.09 11.02
N LYS A 60 3.76 -17.73 12.31
CA LYS A 60 2.62 -18.04 13.20
C LYS A 60 1.31 -17.42 12.72
N ALA A 61 1.36 -16.17 12.25
CA ALA A 61 0.18 -15.47 11.72
C ALA A 61 -0.25 -16.04 10.36
N LYS A 62 0.72 -16.39 9.50
CA LYS A 62 0.46 -17.04 8.21
C LYS A 62 -0.23 -18.39 8.38
N LYS A 63 0.20 -19.22 9.35
CA LYS A 63 -0.45 -20.51 9.68
C LYS A 63 -1.91 -20.32 10.13
N LYS A 64 -2.20 -19.31 10.96
CA LYS A 64 -3.57 -19.00 11.39
C LYS A 64 -4.46 -18.56 10.21
N CYS A 65 -3.95 -17.67 9.35
CA CYS A 65 -4.69 -17.22 8.18
C CYS A 65 -4.92 -18.36 7.19
N ARG A 66 -3.92 -19.24 7.00
CA ARG A 66 -4.06 -20.44 6.16
C ARG A 66 -5.21 -21.33 6.65
N LYS A 67 -5.25 -21.67 7.94
CA LYS A 67 -6.33 -22.50 8.50
C LYS A 67 -7.71 -21.86 8.29
N ALA A 68 -7.83 -20.55 8.48
CA ALA A 68 -9.09 -19.84 8.25
C ALA A 68 -9.48 -19.80 6.77
N TRP A 69 -8.50 -19.65 5.87
CA TRP A 69 -8.70 -19.72 4.42
C TRP A 69 -9.14 -21.12 3.97
N GLU A 70 -8.48 -22.18 4.45
CA GLU A 70 -8.85 -23.57 4.16
C GLU A 70 -10.29 -23.85 4.58
N GLN A 71 -10.68 -23.43 5.79
CA GLN A 71 -12.04 -23.56 6.29
C GLN A 71 -13.06 -22.83 5.41
N ALA A 72 -12.83 -21.56 5.11
CA ALA A 72 -13.72 -20.78 4.24
C ALA A 72 -13.79 -21.37 2.82
N SER A 73 -12.69 -21.94 2.32
CA SER A 73 -12.63 -22.58 0.99
C SER A 73 -13.41 -23.88 0.93
N ILE A 74 -13.58 -24.57 2.06
CA ILE A 74 -14.48 -25.74 2.16
C ILE A 74 -15.93 -25.25 2.18
N GLU A 75 -16.23 -24.22 2.98
CA GLU A 75 -17.57 -23.66 3.11
C GLU A 75 -18.14 -23.18 1.78
N ILE A 76 -17.35 -22.47 0.96
CA ILE A 76 -17.81 -22.03 -0.36
C ILE A 76 -18.12 -23.19 -1.31
N LYS A 77 -17.35 -24.29 -1.26
CA LYS A 77 -17.55 -25.46 -2.14
C LYS A 77 -18.82 -26.24 -1.83
N VAL A 78 -19.28 -26.19 -0.58
CA VAL A 78 -20.50 -26.89 -0.12
C VAL A 78 -21.72 -25.97 -0.25
N HIS A 79 -21.52 -24.66 -0.41
CA HIS A 79 -22.62 -23.70 -0.40
C HIS A 79 -23.36 -23.68 -1.75
N PRO A 80 -24.71 -23.71 -1.77
CA PRO A 80 -25.52 -23.69 -3.01
C PRO A 80 -25.22 -22.51 -3.95
N PHE A 81 -24.79 -21.38 -3.36
CA PHE A 81 -24.29 -20.20 -4.10
C PHE A 81 -23.22 -20.55 -5.15
N SER A 82 -22.32 -21.48 -4.85
CA SER A 82 -21.22 -21.83 -5.76
C SER A 82 -21.68 -22.62 -6.99
N GLU A 83 -22.79 -23.36 -6.87
CA GLU A 83 -23.38 -24.13 -7.96
C GLU A 83 -24.28 -23.27 -8.86
N SER A 84 -24.84 -22.18 -8.29
CA SER A 84 -25.75 -21.28 -9.01
C SER A 84 -25.07 -20.36 -10.02
N LEU A 85 -23.74 -20.20 -9.96
CA LEU A 85 -22.99 -19.23 -10.77
C LEU A 85 -22.27 -19.89 -11.93
N SER A 86 -22.32 -19.26 -13.09
CA SER A 86 -21.43 -19.60 -14.20
C SER A 86 -19.96 -19.25 -13.87
N ILE A 87 -19.02 -19.84 -14.62
CA ILE A 87 -17.58 -19.57 -14.47
C ILE A 87 -17.28 -18.07 -14.65
N SER A 88 -17.91 -17.43 -15.64
CA SER A 88 -17.72 -15.99 -15.91
C SER A 88 -18.23 -15.10 -14.77
N GLU A 89 -19.37 -15.46 -14.17
CA GLU A 89 -19.90 -14.73 -13.02
C GLU A 89 -19.01 -14.91 -11.79
N MET A 90 -18.49 -16.11 -11.57
CA MET A 90 -17.55 -16.39 -10.49
C MET A 90 -16.27 -15.53 -10.65
N GLU A 91 -15.71 -15.41 -11.86
CA GLU A 91 -14.54 -14.56 -12.13
C GLU A 91 -14.84 -13.07 -11.90
N ARG A 92 -16.01 -12.59 -12.33
CA ARG A 92 -16.48 -11.23 -12.06
C ARG A 92 -16.52 -10.96 -10.56
N TRP A 93 -17.14 -11.87 -9.81
CA TRP A 93 -17.29 -11.72 -8.36
C TRP A 93 -15.99 -11.90 -7.60
N LEU A 94 -15.07 -12.72 -8.10
CA LEU A 94 -13.71 -12.82 -7.58
C LEU A 94 -13.00 -11.46 -7.68
N THR A 95 -13.08 -10.83 -8.84
CA THR A 95 -12.48 -9.52 -9.10
C THR A 95 -13.05 -8.45 -8.18
N TRP A 96 -14.37 -8.46 -7.99
CA TRP A 96 -15.06 -7.60 -7.04
C TRP A 96 -14.59 -7.83 -5.59
N ALA A 97 -14.55 -9.09 -5.14
CA ALA A 97 -14.14 -9.44 -3.79
C ALA A 97 -12.68 -9.06 -3.51
N GLU A 98 -11.79 -9.25 -4.49
CA GLU A 98 -10.40 -8.77 -4.40
C GLU A 98 -10.33 -7.25 -4.22
N ASN A 99 -11.14 -6.50 -4.96
CA ASN A 99 -11.19 -5.05 -4.82
C ASN A 99 -11.67 -4.64 -3.42
N MET A 100 -12.74 -5.24 -2.92
CA MET A 100 -13.26 -4.97 -1.57
C MET A 100 -12.24 -5.29 -0.48
N VAL A 101 -11.54 -6.42 -0.59
CA VAL A 101 -10.51 -6.81 0.39
C VAL A 101 -9.30 -5.87 0.37
N ARG A 102 -8.90 -5.35 -0.80
CA ARG A 102 -7.81 -4.37 -0.91
C ARG A 102 -8.17 -3.04 -0.24
N GLN A 103 -9.44 -2.65 -0.29
CA GLN A 103 -9.95 -1.44 0.36
C GLN A 103 -10.10 -1.59 1.88
N PHE A 104 -10.05 -2.81 2.41
CA PHE A 104 -10.03 -3.03 3.86
C PHE A 104 -8.69 -2.61 4.48
N HIS A 105 -8.59 -1.33 4.83
CA HIS A 105 -7.44 -0.76 5.50
C HIS A 105 -7.58 -0.93 7.02
N ARG A 106 -6.64 -1.64 7.65
CA ARG A 106 -6.47 -1.54 9.10
C ARG A 106 -5.87 -0.19 9.38
N SER A 107 -6.63 0.73 9.96
CA SER A 107 -6.13 2.04 10.38
C SER A 107 -4.90 1.87 11.31
N SER A 108 -3.70 2.02 10.75
CA SER A 108 -2.44 2.19 11.49
C SER A 108 -2.22 3.65 11.89
N SER A 109 -3.15 4.55 11.51
CA SER A 109 -2.96 6.01 11.50
C SER A 109 -2.61 6.62 12.86
N ALA A 110 -3.11 6.09 13.98
CA ALA A 110 -2.75 6.60 15.31
C ALA A 110 -1.25 6.41 15.62
N VAL A 111 -0.62 5.39 15.01
CA VAL A 111 0.82 5.13 15.14
C VAL A 111 1.60 5.89 14.07
N GLU A 112 1.07 6.04 12.86
CA GLU A 112 1.74 6.77 11.77
C GLU A 112 1.80 8.28 12.01
N GLY A 113 0.77 8.90 12.59
CA GLY A 113 0.82 10.32 12.96
C GLY A 113 1.84 10.59 14.07
N ARG A 114 1.88 9.74 15.10
CA ARG A 114 2.88 9.82 16.17
C ARG A 114 4.29 9.53 15.65
N ASN A 115 4.47 8.51 14.81
CA ASN A 115 5.76 8.18 14.20
C ASN A 115 6.21 9.29 13.24
N GLY A 116 5.29 9.91 12.51
CA GLY A 116 5.55 11.07 11.65
C GLY A 116 6.03 12.26 12.47
N CYS A 117 5.32 12.60 13.54
CA CYS A 117 5.71 13.66 14.47
C CYS A 117 7.08 13.38 15.13
N LEU A 118 7.29 12.18 15.66
CA LEU A 118 8.58 11.77 16.23
C LEU A 118 9.70 11.83 15.17
N SER A 119 9.45 11.33 13.97
CA SER A 119 10.40 11.38 12.85
C SER A 119 10.76 12.82 12.51
N GLN A 120 9.77 13.72 12.40
CA GLN A 120 10.00 15.15 12.17
C GLN A 120 10.78 15.80 13.30
N MET A 121 10.45 15.54 14.56
CA MET A 121 11.20 16.07 15.71
C MET A 121 12.66 15.61 15.67
N TYR A 122 12.90 14.32 15.42
CA TYR A 122 14.24 13.78 15.32
C TYR A 122 14.99 14.24 14.05
N HIS A 123 14.30 14.51 12.94
CA HIS A 123 14.91 15.05 11.73
C HIS A 123 15.27 16.52 11.88
N ASN A 124 14.39 17.32 12.49
CA ASN A 124 14.60 18.76 12.70
C ASN A 124 15.73 19.03 13.72
N GLY A 125 15.95 18.14 14.69
CA GLY A 125 16.99 18.29 15.70
C GLY A 125 18.41 17.85 15.30
N ARG A 126 18.61 17.22 14.12
CA ARG A 126 19.90 16.63 13.73
C ARG A 126 20.86 17.56 12.98
N GLY A 127 20.45 18.80 12.70
CA GLY A 127 21.24 19.75 11.90
C GLY A 127 21.50 19.25 10.47
N LEU A 128 22.33 19.98 9.72
CA LEU A 128 22.78 19.57 8.39
C LEU A 128 24.04 18.71 8.52
N SER A 129 24.07 17.57 7.84
CA SER A 129 25.31 16.81 7.71
C SER A 129 26.34 17.62 6.92
N GLU A 130 27.62 17.38 7.14
CA GLU A 130 28.70 18.08 6.43
C GLU A 130 28.56 17.95 4.91
N LYS A 131 28.18 16.78 4.41
CA LYS A 131 27.91 16.56 2.97
C LYS A 131 26.79 17.45 2.45
N ARG A 132 25.71 17.57 3.22
CA ARG A 132 24.55 18.39 2.84
C ARG A 132 24.89 19.87 2.91
N LEU A 133 25.68 20.28 3.90
CA LEU A 133 26.18 21.64 4.02
C LEU A 133 27.05 22.01 2.80
N LYS A 134 28.01 21.16 2.43
CA LYS A 134 28.84 21.35 1.22
C LYS A 134 28.00 21.51 -0.05
N ALA A 135 27.02 20.63 -0.25
CA ALA A 135 26.11 20.71 -1.40
C ALA A 135 25.30 22.02 -1.40
N LEU A 136 24.76 22.43 -0.26
CA LEU A 136 24.03 23.70 -0.14
C LEU A 136 24.93 24.91 -0.39
N THR A 137 26.18 24.88 0.03
CA THR A 137 27.16 25.93 -0.27
C THR A 137 27.41 26.04 -1.78
N VAL A 138 27.54 24.91 -2.48
CA VAL A 138 27.69 24.90 -3.95
C VAL A 138 26.43 25.48 -4.62
N ILE A 139 25.24 25.05 -4.20
CA ILE A 139 23.97 25.57 -4.73
C ILE A 139 23.83 27.07 -4.48
N HIS A 140 24.18 27.55 -3.29
CA HIS A 140 24.15 28.96 -2.95
C HIS A 140 25.09 29.79 -3.84
N ASN A 141 26.31 29.30 -4.03
CA ASN A 141 27.34 30.04 -4.74
C ASN A 141 27.15 30.06 -6.26
N TYR A 142 26.69 28.95 -6.85
CA TYR A 142 26.68 28.74 -8.30
C TYR A 142 25.29 28.49 -8.90
N GLY A 143 24.28 28.17 -8.09
CA GLY A 143 22.93 27.84 -8.55
C GLY A 143 21.90 28.95 -8.33
N ILE A 144 21.99 29.68 -7.21
CA ILE A 144 21.04 30.73 -6.85
C ILE A 144 21.45 32.05 -7.52
N LYS A 145 20.53 32.61 -8.31
CA LYS A 145 20.69 33.89 -9.00
C LYS A 145 19.87 34.99 -8.33
N ARG A 146 20.36 36.23 -8.38
CA ARG A 146 19.57 37.42 -8.03
C ARG A 146 18.71 37.88 -9.21
N GLU A 147 17.94 38.94 -9.00
CA GLU A 147 17.15 39.61 -10.05
C GLU A 147 18.00 40.08 -11.23
N ASP A 148 19.26 40.45 -10.98
CA ASP A 148 20.25 40.82 -12.01
C ASP A 148 20.83 39.61 -12.78
N GLY A 149 20.40 38.38 -12.46
CA GLY A 149 20.87 37.15 -13.09
C GLY A 149 22.23 36.63 -12.60
N THR A 150 22.92 37.36 -11.72
CA THR A 150 24.27 36.99 -11.25
C THR A 150 24.24 36.03 -10.05
N THR A 151 25.21 35.12 -10.02
CA THR A 151 25.43 34.21 -8.88
C THR A 151 26.32 34.85 -7.81
N ALA A 152 26.36 34.28 -6.60
CA ALA A 152 27.26 34.80 -5.56
C ALA A 152 28.74 34.61 -5.93
N ALA A 153 29.10 33.52 -6.61
CA ALA A 153 30.45 33.30 -7.10
C ALA A 153 30.84 34.31 -8.18
N THR A 154 29.95 34.59 -9.14
CA THR A 154 30.20 35.59 -10.20
C THR A 154 30.56 36.95 -9.60
N ARG A 155 29.82 37.40 -8.59
CA ARG A 155 30.08 38.69 -7.92
C ARG A 155 31.35 38.71 -7.09
N LEU A 156 31.75 37.57 -6.51
CA LEU A 156 32.92 37.49 -5.66
C LEU A 156 34.22 37.48 -6.47
N PHE A 157 34.21 36.79 -7.61
CA PHE A 157 35.40 36.59 -8.45
C PHE A 157 35.44 37.47 -9.69
N ASP A 158 34.36 38.20 -9.98
CA ASP A 158 34.20 39.07 -11.16
C ASP A 158 34.41 38.30 -12.49
N ILE A 159 34.00 37.04 -12.52
CA ILE A 159 34.06 36.15 -13.69
C ILE A 159 32.76 35.35 -13.83
N GLU A 160 32.41 34.98 -15.06
CA GLU A 160 31.27 34.11 -15.33
C GLU A 160 31.59 32.63 -15.10
N PHE A 161 30.62 31.90 -14.57
CA PHE A 161 30.72 30.46 -14.32
C PHE A 161 29.68 29.69 -15.14
N PRO A 162 29.96 28.44 -15.54
CA PRO A 162 28.96 27.60 -16.20
C PRO A 162 27.75 27.37 -15.27
N GLY A 163 26.57 27.17 -15.88
CA GLY A 163 25.36 26.88 -15.12
C GLY A 163 25.51 25.58 -14.33
N LEU A 164 25.30 25.65 -13.01
CA LEU A 164 25.52 24.52 -12.09
C LEU A 164 24.85 23.21 -12.54
N PHE A 165 23.60 23.29 -13.02
CA PHE A 165 22.87 22.10 -13.46
C PHE A 165 23.48 21.48 -14.72
N SER A 166 23.79 22.31 -15.73
CA SER A 166 24.42 21.86 -16.96
C SER A 166 25.79 21.22 -16.69
N TRP A 167 26.63 21.91 -15.91
CA TRP A 167 27.91 21.37 -15.48
C TRP A 167 27.76 20.04 -14.74
N LEU A 168 26.78 19.93 -13.85
CA LEU A 168 26.55 18.68 -13.11
C LEU A 168 26.05 17.55 -14.00
N LEU A 169 25.27 17.84 -15.05
CA LEU A 169 24.87 16.84 -16.04
C LEU A 169 26.07 16.33 -16.85
N ASP A 170 26.98 17.21 -17.24
CA ASP A 170 28.18 16.83 -17.99
C ASP A 170 29.14 15.98 -17.15
N GLU A 171 29.23 16.25 -15.84
CA GLU A 171 30.04 15.48 -14.89
C GLU A 171 29.36 14.20 -14.41
N MET A 172 28.03 14.09 -14.54
CA MET A 172 27.33 12.83 -14.25
C MET A 172 27.64 11.82 -15.34
N GLY A 173 28.36 10.76 -14.97
CA GLY A 173 28.51 9.57 -15.80
C GLY A 173 27.19 8.82 -16.02
N GLU A 174 27.28 7.65 -16.67
CA GLU A 174 26.11 6.82 -16.94
C GLU A 174 25.34 6.46 -15.65
N LEU A 175 24.03 6.71 -15.68
CA LEU A 175 23.15 6.36 -14.56
C LEU A 175 22.98 4.83 -14.48
N PRO A 176 22.96 4.26 -13.27
CA PRO A 176 22.73 2.83 -13.12
C PRO A 176 21.33 2.44 -13.62
N LEU A 177 21.25 1.26 -14.25
CA LEU A 177 19.98 0.72 -14.69
C LEU A 177 19.01 0.50 -13.51
N PRO A 178 17.69 0.66 -13.74
CA PRO A 178 16.70 0.39 -12.72
C PRO A 178 16.82 -1.05 -12.22
N ARG A 179 16.61 -1.23 -10.92
CA ARG A 179 16.59 -2.57 -10.32
C ARG A 179 15.57 -3.44 -11.05
N LYS A 180 15.98 -4.62 -11.53
CA LYS A 180 15.07 -5.61 -12.11
C LYS A 180 13.96 -5.93 -11.10
N GLY A 181 12.72 -5.66 -11.49
CA GLY A 181 11.54 -6.02 -10.70
C GLY A 181 11.44 -7.53 -10.54
N ARG A 182 10.86 -7.98 -9.42
CA ARG A 182 10.47 -9.39 -9.29
C ARG A 182 9.17 -9.61 -10.07
N GLU A 183 9.08 -10.74 -10.76
CA GLU A 183 7.80 -11.17 -11.34
C GLU A 183 6.74 -11.29 -10.24
N ARG A 184 5.55 -10.78 -10.55
CA ARG A 184 4.43 -10.81 -9.62
C ARG A 184 3.79 -12.19 -9.69
N VAL A 185 3.92 -12.96 -8.62
CA VAL A 185 3.18 -14.22 -8.47
C VAL A 185 1.69 -13.90 -8.33
N ILE A 186 0.87 -14.40 -9.27
CA ILE A 186 -0.59 -14.32 -9.20
C ILE A 186 -1.08 -15.53 -8.42
N SER A 187 -1.54 -15.32 -7.19
CA SER A 187 -2.10 -16.39 -6.36
C SER A 187 -3.63 -16.40 -6.47
N ASN A 188 -4.20 -17.56 -6.81
CA ASN A 188 -5.64 -17.74 -6.95
C ASN A 188 -6.26 -18.12 -5.59
N PRO A 189 -7.15 -17.28 -5.01
CA PRO A 189 -7.74 -17.52 -3.69
C PRO A 189 -8.69 -18.74 -3.64
N LEU A 190 -9.17 -19.25 -4.78
CA LEU A 190 -10.05 -20.41 -4.85
C LEU A 190 -9.29 -21.74 -5.03
N LYS A 191 -7.99 -21.69 -5.38
CA LYS A 191 -7.14 -22.88 -5.48
C LYS A 191 -6.48 -23.15 -4.14
N LEU A 192 -6.90 -24.21 -3.45
CA LEU A 192 -6.19 -24.70 -2.26
C LEU A 192 -4.76 -25.09 -2.65
N LEU A 193 -3.78 -24.60 -1.89
CA LEU A 193 -2.39 -25.00 -2.02
C LEU A 193 -2.26 -26.47 -1.56
N GLY A 194 -2.54 -27.42 -2.46
CA GLY A 194 -2.49 -28.85 -2.13
C GLY A 194 -3.19 -29.83 -3.07
N VAL A 195 -3.83 -29.41 -4.17
CA VAL A 195 -4.29 -30.35 -5.21
C VAL A 195 -3.34 -30.23 -6.39
N PRO A 196 -2.47 -31.22 -6.65
CA PRO A 196 -1.81 -31.29 -7.96
C PRO A 196 -2.90 -31.44 -9.01
N SER A 197 -2.80 -30.60 -10.04
CA SER A 197 -3.61 -30.71 -11.26
C SER A 197 -3.65 -32.14 -11.79
#